data_AF-A0A6J4MLX0-F1
#
_entry.id   AF-A0A6J4MLX0-F1
#
_cell.length_a   1.000
_cell.length_b   1.000
_cell.length_c   1.000
_cell.angle_alpha   90.00
_cell.angle_beta   90.00
_cell.angle_gamma   90.00
#
_symmetry.space_group_name_H-M   'P 1'
#
loop_
_entity.id
_entity.type
_entity.pdbx_description
1 polymer ?
#
loop_
_entity_poly.entity_id
_entity_poly.type
_entity_poly.pdbx_seq_one_letter_code
_entity_poly.pdbx_strand_id
1 'polypeptide(L)'
;DVVAHHHPGTAGDRSGRARLQARNALLSSWLRRPLPVTLGHTAGYARRARSPLWRGALLDALRRLPAVVPARRVLPAHVEEQVRLLEVHDAPGRAGLAA
;
A
#
# COMPACT_ATOMS: atom_id res chain seq x y z
N ASP A 1 20.07 22.80 15.50
CA ASP A 1 18.60 22.74 15.45
C ASP A 1 18.18 22.39 14.02
N VAL A 2 17.25 21.44 13.84
CA VAL A 2 16.78 20.99 12.52
C VAL A 2 15.26 21.12 12.50
N VAL A 3 14.78 22.16 11.83
CA VAL A 3 13.34 22.40 11.67
C VAL A 3 12.89 21.78 10.35
N ALA A 4 12.09 20.71 10.44
CA ALA A 4 11.48 20.10 9.28
C ALA A 4 10.28 20.94 8.82
N HIS A 5 10.45 21.72 7.75
CA HIS A 5 9.34 22.46 7.14
C HIS A 5 8.55 21.54 6.21
N HIS A 6 7.39 21.04 6.68
CA HIS A 6 6.48 20.28 5.84
C HIS A 6 5.76 21.20 4.84
N HIS A 7 6.06 21.04 3.56
CA HIS A 7 5.40 21.75 2.46
C HIS A 7 4.38 20.81 1.81
N PRO A 8 3.10 20.80 2.25
CA PRO A 8 2.09 20.00 1.57
C PRO A 8 1.95 20.52 0.14
N GLY A 9 2.19 19.64 -0.84
CA GLY A 9 2.03 20.00 -2.25
C GLY A 9 0.61 20.51 -2.53
N THR A 10 0.53 21.62 -3.27
CA THR A 10 -0.72 22.23 -3.73
C THR A 10 -1.61 21.17 -4.39
N ALA A 11 -2.93 21.29 -4.18
CA ALA A 11 -3.97 20.30 -4.48
C ALA A 11 -4.18 19.96 -5.98
N GLY A 12 -3.11 19.71 -6.74
CA GLY A 12 -3.16 19.17 -8.09
C GLY A 12 -3.68 17.73 -8.12
N ASP A 13 -4.06 17.30 -9.33
CA ASP A 13 -4.75 16.05 -9.68
C ASP A 13 -4.57 14.90 -8.65
N ARG A 14 -5.63 14.68 -7.86
CA ARG A 14 -5.66 13.63 -6.82
C ARG A 14 -5.69 12.23 -7.42
N SER A 15 -6.12 12.07 -8.68
CA SER A 15 -6.32 10.77 -9.31
C SER A 15 -4.99 10.03 -9.55
N GLY A 16 -3.98 10.73 -10.07
CA GLY A 16 -2.62 10.19 -10.22
C GLY A 16 -2.00 9.81 -8.88
N ARG A 17 -2.22 10.65 -7.84
CA ARG A 17 -1.70 10.41 -6.49
C ARG A 17 -2.31 9.16 -5.85
N ALA A 18 -3.62 8.94 -6.01
CA ALA A 18 -4.30 7.75 -5.50
C ALA A 18 -3.79 6.46 -6.19
N ARG A 19 -3.57 6.47 -7.51
CA ARG A 19 -2.98 5.32 -8.22
C ARG A 19 -1.57 5.01 -7.70
N LEU A 20 -0.73 6.04 -7.51
CA LEU A 20 0.63 5.86 -6.99
C LEU A 20 0.63 5.32 -5.56
N GLN A 21 -0.25 5.83 -4.69
CA GLN A 21 -0.40 5.33 -3.32
C GLN A 21 -0.85 3.87 -3.30
N ALA A 22 -1.87 3.51 -4.09
CA ALA A 22 -2.34 2.13 -4.23
C ALA A 22 -1.22 1.19 -4.69
N ARG A 23 -0.47 1.59 -5.74
CA ARG A 23 0.68 0.82 -6.24
C ARG A 23 1.76 0.64 -5.17
N ASN A 24 2.12 1.73 -4.48
CA ASN A 24 3.19 1.72 -3.47
C ASN A 24 2.79 0.90 -2.23
N ALA A 25 1.53 0.98 -1.81
CA ALA A 25 0.99 0.15 -0.73
C ALA A 25 1.10 -1.34 -1.09
N LEU A 26 0.72 -1.71 -2.31
CA LEU A 26 0.83 -3.09 -2.78
C LEU A 26 2.29 -3.55 -2.80
N LEU A 27 3.19 -2.81 -3.45
CA LEU A 27 4.61 -3.16 -3.52
C LEU A 27 5.27 -3.25 -2.14
N SER A 28 4.94 -2.33 -1.23
CA SER A 28 5.47 -2.33 0.15
C SER A 28 5.01 -3.58 0.90
N SER A 29 3.74 -3.98 0.74
CA SER A 29 3.25 -5.22 1.33
C SER A 29 4.05 -6.41 0.81
N TRP A 30 4.22 -6.55 -0.51
CA TRP A 30 4.98 -7.65 -1.11
C TRP A 30 6.44 -7.73 -0.65
N LEU A 31 7.08 -6.58 -0.44
CA LEU A 31 8.48 -6.52 0.00
C LEU A 31 8.71 -6.90 1.46
N ARG A 32 7.72 -6.64 2.33
CA ARG A 32 7.90 -6.61 3.78
C ARG A 32 7.03 -7.63 4.54
N ARG A 33 5.86 -7.97 4.02
CA ARG A 33 4.88 -8.81 4.71
C ARG A 33 5.05 -10.31 4.37
N PRO A 34 4.60 -11.20 5.28
CA PRO A 34 4.43 -12.61 4.97
C PRO A 34 3.48 -12.83 3.77
N LEU A 35 3.75 -13.86 2.96
CA LEU A 35 2.98 -14.15 1.73
C LEU A 35 1.47 -14.28 1.94
N PRO A 36 0.96 -14.95 3.00
CA PRO A 36 -0.48 -15.03 3.23
C PRO A 36 -1.15 -13.65 3.37
N VAL A 37 -0.47 -12.71 4.03
CA VAL A 37 -0.96 -11.34 4.24
C VAL A 37 -0.98 -10.56 2.93
N THR A 38 0.10 -10.65 2.13
CA THR A 38 0.20 -9.93 0.85
C THR A 38 -0.81 -10.43 -0.18
N LEU A 39 -1.06 -11.74 -0.20
CA LEU A 39 -2.05 -12.35 -1.08
C LEU A 39 -3.47 -11.91 -0.68
N GLY A 40 -3.78 -11.88 0.63
CA GLY A 40 -5.05 -11.37 1.14
C GLY A 40 -5.30 -9.90 0.76
N HIS A 41 -4.29 -9.04 0.93
CA HIS A 41 -4.35 -7.65 0.47
C HIS A 41 -4.54 -7.52 -1.03
N THR A 42 -3.78 -8.28 -1.82
CA THR A 42 -3.89 -8.27 -3.29
C THR A 42 -5.29 -8.71 -3.74
N ALA A 43 -5.87 -9.74 -3.12
CA ALA A 43 -7.23 -10.18 -3.38
C ALA A 43 -8.28 -9.12 -3.01
N GLY A 44 -8.11 -8.44 -1.87
CA GLY A 44 -8.98 -7.33 -1.45
C GLY A 44 -8.95 -6.14 -2.42
N TYR A 45 -7.79 -5.87 -3.01
CA TYR A 45 -7.63 -4.87 -4.08
C TYR A 45 -8.24 -5.34 -5.40
N ALA A 46 -8.04 -6.60 -5.78
CA ALA A 46 -8.63 -7.18 -6.98
C ALA A 46 -10.17 -7.14 -6.94
N ARG A 47 -10.78 -7.38 -5.77
CA ARG A 47 -12.24 -7.22 -5.58
C ARG A 47 -12.71 -5.77 -5.82
N ARG A 48 -11.88 -4.78 -5.47
CA ARG A 48 -12.14 -3.34 -5.70
C ARG A 48 -11.73 -2.87 -7.11
N ALA A 49 -11.08 -3.71 -7.91
CA ALA A 49 -10.60 -3.38 -9.26
C ALA A 49 -11.69 -3.26 -10.35
N ARG A 50 -12.93 -2.95 -9.96
CA ARG A 50 -13.98 -2.54 -10.89
C ARG A 50 -13.75 -1.13 -11.45
N SER A 51 -13.03 -0.27 -10.72
CA SER A 51 -12.59 1.03 -11.21
C SER A 51 -11.33 0.91 -12.09
N PRO A 52 -11.24 1.66 -13.21
CA PRO A 52 -10.03 1.75 -14.05
C PRO A 52 -8.77 2.17 -13.26
N LEU A 53 -8.93 2.94 -12.19
CA LEU A 53 -7.82 3.39 -11.34
C LEU A 53 -7.16 2.21 -10.63
N TRP A 54 -7.96 1.40 -9.93
CA TRP A 54 -7.50 0.23 -9.17
C TRP A 54 -6.94 -0.86 -10.09
N ARG A 55 -7.54 -1.05 -11.27
CA ARG A 55 -7.04 -1.99 -12.28
C ARG A 55 -5.66 -1.59 -12.79
N GLY A 56 -5.44 -0.30 -13.07
CA GLY A 56 -4.13 0.20 -13.49
C GLY A 56 -3.06 0.09 -12.39
N ALA A 57 -3.41 0.44 -11.15
CA ALA A 57 -2.49 0.30 -10.01
C ALA A 57 -2.04 -1.16 -9.80
N LEU A 58 -2.98 -2.11 -9.93
CA LEU A 58 -2.69 -3.53 -9.82
C LEU A 58 -1.75 -4.00 -10.94
N LEU A 59 -2.04 -3.65 -12.20
CA LEU A 59 -1.18 -4.02 -13.33
C LEU A 59 0.23 -3.43 -13.20
N ASP A 60 0.35 -2.16 -12.80
CA ASP A 60 1.65 -1.51 -12.59
C ASP A 60 2.46 -2.19 -11.49
N ALA A 61 1.80 -2.62 -10.41
CA ALA A 61 2.45 -3.34 -9.34
C ALA A 61 2.85 -4.76 -9.77
N LEU A 62 1.94 -5.52 -10.41
CA LEU A 62 2.22 -6.87 -10.92
C LEU A 62 3.39 -6.88 -11.91
N ARG A 63 3.50 -5.87 -12.78
CA ARG A 63 4.64 -5.72 -13.71
C ARG A 63 5.99 -5.53 -12.99
N ARG A 64 5.98 -4.92 -11.81
CA ARG A 64 7.20 -4.67 -11.03
C ARG A 64 7.52 -5.80 -10.05
N LEU A 65 6.56 -6.67 -9.72
CA LEU A 65 6.73 -7.76 -8.76
C LEU A 65 7.93 -8.68 -9.05
N PRO A 66 8.14 -9.19 -10.27
CA PRO A 66 9.25 -10.11 -10.54
C PRO A 66 10.63 -9.52 -10.21
N ALA A 67 10.80 -8.20 -10.40
CA ALA A 67 12.05 -7.51 -10.11
C ALA A 67 12.27 -7.26 -8.61
N VAL A 68 11.20 -7.14 -7.81
CA VAL A 68 11.29 -6.78 -6.38
C VAL A 68 11.15 -7.98 -5.44
N VAL A 69 10.55 -9.09 -5.89
CA VAL A 69 10.39 -10.31 -5.09
C VAL A 69 11.72 -10.91 -4.61
N PRO A 70 12.81 -10.91 -5.39
CA PRO A 70 14.13 -11.37 -4.90
C PRO A 70 14.72 -10.47 -3.81
N ALA A 71 14.35 -9.18 -3.78
CA ALA A 71 14.82 -8.20 -2.80
C ALA A 71 13.99 -8.17 -1.50
N ARG A 72 13.10 -9.17 -1.30
CA ARG A 72 12.22 -9.24 -0.15
C ARG A 72 13.02 -9.37 1.15
N ARG A 73 12.66 -8.54 2.12
CA ARG A 73 13.14 -8.62 3.50
C ARG A 73 11.92 -8.68 4.39
N VAL A 74 11.50 -9.91 4.67
CA VAL A 74 10.30 -10.17 5.48
C VAL A 74 10.52 -9.62 6.88
N LEU A 75 9.51 -8.92 7.40
CA LEU A 75 9.53 -8.40 8.76
C LEU A 75 9.67 -9.54 9.78
N PRO A 76 10.44 -9.35 10.86
CA PRO A 76 10.41 -10.24 12.00
C PRO A 76 8.97 -10.38 12.54
N ALA A 77 8.60 -11.57 13.01
CA ALA A 77 7.23 -11.89 13.41
C ALA A 77 6.66 -10.92 14.46
N HIS A 78 7.48 -10.47 15.42
CA HIS A 78 7.06 -9.52 16.45
C HIS A 78 6.66 -8.14 15.87
N VAL A 79 7.37 -7.67 14.84
CA VAL A 79 7.02 -6.41 14.16
C VAL A 79 5.73 -6.57 13.38
N GLU A 80 5.54 -7.71 12.71
CA GLU A 80 4.31 -7.97 11.97
C GLU A 80 3.08 -7.99 12.89
N GLU A 81 3.20 -8.56 14.09
CA GLU A 81 2.13 -8.52 15.08
C GLU A 81 1.81 -7.09 15.53
N GLN A 82 2.83 -6.26 15.80
CA GLN A 82 2.63 -4.84 16.12
C GLN A 82 1.92 -4.09 15.00
N VAL A 83 2.29 -4.34 13.74
CA VAL A 83 1.62 -3.69 12.62
C VAL A 83 0.17 -4.19 12.47
N ARG A 84 -0.09 -5.48 12.69
CA ARG A 84 -1.47 -6.00 12.66
C ARG A 84 -2.34 -5.34 13.71
N LEU A 85 -1.83 -5.15 14.93
CA LEU A 85 -2.53 -4.41 15.98
C LEU A 85 -2.87 -2.99 15.53
N LEU A 86 -1.93 -2.29 14.88
CA LEU A 86 -2.19 -0.95 14.33
C LEU A 86 -3.24 -0.97 13.23
N GLU A 87 -3.20 -1.93 12.29
CA GLU A 87 -4.20 -2.03 11.21
C GLU A 87 -5.62 -2.23 11.75
N VAL A 88 -5.78 -2.99 12.84
CA VAL A 88 -7.07 -3.16 13.53
C VAL A 88 -7.57 -1.84 14.12
N HIS A 89 -6.68 -1.02 14.70
CA HIS A 89 -7.02 0.28 15.28
C HIS A 89 -7.21 1.40 14.23
N ASP A 90 -6.57 1.29 13.07
CA ASP A 90 -6.56 2.29 11.99
C ASP A 90 -7.65 2.01 10.93
N ALA A 91 -8.30 0.84 10.98
CA ALA A 91 -9.46 0.49 10.16
C ALA A 91 -10.61 1.52 10.19
N PRO A 92 -10.97 2.14 11.34
CA PRO A 92 -11.94 3.24 11.34
C PRO A 92 -11.41 4.52 10.67
N GLY A 93 -10.09 4.79 10.70
CA GLY A 93 -9.48 6.01 10.14
C GLY A 93 -9.24 5.98 8.63
N ARG A 94 -8.82 4.83 8.07
CA ARG A 94 -8.57 4.68 6.62
C ARG A 94 -9.84 4.63 5.77
N ALA A 95 -10.99 4.27 6.35
CA ALA A 95 -12.27 4.28 5.65
C ALA A 95 -12.67 5.70 5.18
N GLY A 96 -12.22 6.75 5.89
CA GLY A 96 -12.49 8.14 5.54
C GLY A 96 -11.63 8.71 4.40
N LEU A 97 -10.51 8.06 4.04
CA LEU A 97 -9.63 8.49 2.94
C LEU A 97 -9.97 7.83 1.59
N ALA A 98 -10.93 6.90 1.58
CA ALA A 98 -11.39 6.17 0.40
C ALA A 98 -12.77 6.63 -0.13
N ALA A 99 -13.38 7.64 0.51
CA ALA A 99 -14.58 8.34 0.05
C ALA A 99 -14.20 9.64 -0.69
#